data_AF-A0A1M4S840-F1
#
_entry.id   AF-A0A1M4S840-F1
#
_cell.length_a   1.000
_cell.length_b   1.000
_cell.length_c   1.000
_cell.angle_alpha   90.00
_cell.angle_beta   90.00
_cell.angle_gamma   90.00
#
_symmetry.space_group_name_H-M   'P 1'
#
loop_
_entity.id
_entity.type
_entity.pdbx_description
1 polymer ?
#
loop_
_entity_poly.entity_id
_entity_poly.type
_entity_poly.pdbx_seq_one_letter_code
_entity_poly.pdbx_strand_id
1 'polypeptide(L)'
;METRLERNKRLRKEIRRKRVKRFYILILILFLILGIEIVNQNIIELNCLDNPNIFRVNISARRLDVLGESYIIDLSLLKKIIKRPVSGLLVLHNSKFLL
;
A
#
# COMPACT_ATOMS: atom_id res chain seq x y z
N MET A 1 25.82 23.80 22.01
CA MET A 1 26.14 23.02 20.78
C MET A 1 25.83 21.56 21.05
N GLU A 2 24.91 20.96 20.30
CA GLU A 2 24.73 19.50 20.40
C GLU A 2 26.00 18.79 19.92
N THR A 3 26.43 17.79 20.66
CA THR A 3 27.59 17.00 20.26
C THR A 3 27.22 16.16 19.02
N ARG A 4 28.20 15.92 18.13
CA ARG A 4 28.00 15.09 16.92
C ARG A 4 27.39 13.71 17.24
N LEU A 5 27.67 13.22 18.45
CA LEU A 5 27.22 11.93 18.96
C LEU A 5 25.72 11.91 19.31
N GLU A 6 25.20 12.99 19.91
CA GLU A 6 23.76 13.14 20.22
C GLU A 6 22.92 13.30 18.96
N ARG A 7 23.40 14.10 17.99
CA ARG A 7 22.74 14.28 16.69
C ARG A 7 22.61 12.96 15.94
N ASN A 8 23.66 12.14 15.92
CA ASN A 8 23.64 10.82 15.31
C ASN A 8 22.67 9.85 16.01
N LYS A 9 22.56 9.89 17.34
CA LYS A 9 21.60 9.07 18.10
C LYS A 9 20.15 9.43 17.74
N ARG A 10 19.82 10.73 17.60
CA ARG A 10 18.48 11.19 17.20
C ARG A 10 18.11 10.74 15.79
N LEU A 11 18.99 10.96 14.82
CA LEU A 11 18.79 10.53 13.43
C LEU A 11 18.54 9.01 13.32
N ARG A 12 19.32 8.19 14.05
CA ARG A 12 19.10 6.73 14.07
C ARG A 12 17.72 6.35 14.61
N LYS A 13 17.22 7.03 15.65
CA LYS A 13 15.87 6.79 16.20
C LYS A 13 14.78 7.16 15.20
N GLU A 14 14.90 8.29 14.51
CA GLU A 14 13.93 8.72 13.50
C GLU A 14 13.88 7.77 12.30
N ILE A 15 15.04 7.34 11.79
CA ILE A 15 15.13 6.38 10.69
C ILE A 15 14.51 5.04 11.09
N ARG A 16 14.71 4.57 12.34
CA ARG A 16 14.06 3.36 12.84
C ARG A 16 12.54 3.50 12.87
N ARG A 17 12.00 4.61 13.40
CA ARG A 17 10.55 4.87 13.40
C ARG A 17 9.96 4.88 11.98
N LYS A 18 10.63 5.52 11.02
CA LYS A 18 10.21 5.54 9.61
C LYS A 18 10.26 4.15 8.97
N ARG A 19 11.24 3.32 9.32
CA ARG A 19 11.32 1.92 8.84
C ARG A 19 10.20 1.05 9.42
N VAL A 20 9.96 1.14 10.73
CA VAL A 20 8.91 0.37 11.40
C VAL A 20 7.53 0.72 10.85
N LYS A 21 7.22 2.02 10.64
CA LYS A 21 5.96 2.42 9.99
C LYS A 21 5.79 1.80 8.60
N ARG A 22 6.84 1.83 7.77
CA ARG A 22 6.80 1.20 6.43
C ARG A 22 6.63 -0.32 6.52
N PHE A 23 7.25 -0.95 7.50
CA PHE A 23 7.13 -2.39 7.74
C PHE A 23 5.70 -2.80 8.09
N TYR A 24 5.02 -2.05 8.98
CA TYR A 24 3.61 -2.30 9.28
C TYR A 24 2.71 -2.16 8.05
N ILE A 25 2.94 -1.14 7.21
CA ILE A 25 2.18 -0.98 5.96
C ILE A 25 2.38 -2.18 5.03
N LEU A 26 3.61 -2.66 4.87
CA LEU A 26 3.91 -3.84 4.06
C LEU A 26 3.23 -5.10 4.59
N ILE A 27 3.26 -5.31 5.91
CA ILE A 27 2.57 -6.42 6.57
C ILE A 27 1.06 -6.36 6.31
N LEU A 28 0.47 -5.17 6.41
CA LEU A 28 -0.96 -4.99 6.23
C LEU A 28 -1.39 -5.30 4.79
N ILE A 29 -0.56 -4.93 3.81
CA ILE A 29 -0.74 -5.30 2.39
C ILE A 29 -0.62 -6.81 2.20
N LEU A 30 0.34 -7.47 2.85
CA LEU A 30 0.49 -8.92 2.80
C LEU A 30 -0.75 -9.63 3.35
N PHE A 31 -1.25 -9.22 4.52
CA PHE A 31 -2.48 -9.78 5.09
C PHE A 31 -3.70 -9.56 4.20
N LEU A 32 -3.78 -8.41 3.54
CA LEU A 32 -4.86 -8.13 2.59
C LEU A 32 -4.83 -9.11 1.41
N ILE A 33 -3.65 -9.35 0.82
CA ILE A 33 -3.50 -10.29 -0.30
C ILE A 33 -3.86 -11.71 0.13
N LEU A 34 -3.35 -12.16 1.27
CA LEU A 34 -3.68 -13.49 1.83
C LEU A 34 -5.17 -13.64 2.13
N GLY A 35 -5.79 -12.61 2.70
CA GLY A 35 -7.22 -12.61 2.99
C GLY A 35 -8.06 -12.75 1.72
N ILE A 36 -7.71 -12.01 0.66
CA ILE A 36 -8.39 -12.13 -0.64
C ILE A 36 -8.24 -13.54 -1.22
N GLU A 37 -7.04 -14.14 -1.12
CA GLU A 37 -6.78 -15.49 -1.63
C GLU A 37 -7.59 -16.56 -0.90
N ILE A 38 -7.67 -16.48 0.44
CA ILE A 38 -8.48 -17.40 1.26
C ILE A 38 -9.96 -17.30 0.88
N VAL A 39 -10.50 -16.09 0.76
CA VAL A 39 -11.91 -15.91 0.35
C VAL A 39 -12.12 -16.47 -1.06
N ASN A 40 -11.17 -16.25 -1.97
CA ASN A 40 -11.25 -16.76 -3.34
C ASN A 40 -11.29 -18.30 -3.38
N GLN A 41 -10.46 -18.97 -2.58
CA GLN A 41 -10.50 -20.43 -2.43
C GLN A 41 -11.84 -20.91 -1.89
N ASN A 42 -12.35 -20.28 -0.83
CA ASN A 42 -13.65 -20.64 -0.25
C ASN A 42 -14.81 -20.49 -1.25
N ILE A 43 -14.79 -19.45 -2.10
CA ILE A 43 -15.82 -19.28 -3.15
C ILE A 43 -15.76 -20.40 -4.19
N ILE A 44 -14.55 -20.81 -4.60
CA ILE A 44 -14.35 -21.95 -5.52
C ILE A 44 -14.91 -23.23 -4.87
N GLU A 45 -14.55 -23.49 -3.63
CA GLU A 45 -14.95 -24.70 -2.90
C GLU A 45 -16.46 -24.78 -2.70
N LEU A 46 -17.09 -23.66 -2.34
CA LEU A 46 -18.54 -23.59 -2.12
C LEU A 46 -19.32 -23.45 -3.43
N ASN A 47 -18.64 -23.31 -4.56
CA ASN A 47 -19.20 -23.10 -5.89
C ASN A 47 -20.29 -21.99 -5.90
N CYS A 48 -20.06 -20.92 -5.12
CA CYS A 48 -21.06 -19.89 -4.87
C CYS A 48 -21.24 -18.89 -6.03
N LEU A 49 -20.33 -18.87 -6.99
CA LEU A 49 -20.32 -17.93 -8.11
C LEU A 49 -19.90 -18.65 -9.40
N ASP A 50 -20.60 -18.38 -10.51
CA ASP A 50 -20.25 -18.89 -11.84
C ASP A 50 -18.85 -18.44 -12.27
N ASN A 51 -18.40 -17.27 -11.81
CA ASN A 51 -17.03 -16.80 -11.94
C ASN A 51 -16.39 -16.74 -10.54
N PRO A 52 -15.55 -17.70 -10.18
CA PRO A 52 -15.00 -17.80 -8.82
C PRO A 52 -13.93 -16.74 -8.53
N ASN A 53 -13.47 -15.97 -9.52
CA ASN A 53 -12.43 -14.97 -9.32
C ASN A 53 -12.98 -13.72 -8.64
N ILE A 54 -12.69 -13.57 -7.35
CA ILE A 54 -13.04 -12.41 -6.53
C ILE A 54 -12.19 -11.20 -6.90
N PHE A 55 -10.92 -11.43 -7.23
CA PHE A 55 -9.98 -10.35 -7.51
C PHE A 55 -8.89 -10.80 -8.47
N ARG A 56 -8.86 -10.23 -9.67
CA ARG A 56 -7.80 -10.46 -10.67
C ARG A 56 -7.37 -9.15 -11.29
N VAL A 57 -6.08 -8.84 -11.19
CA VAL A 57 -5.50 -7.64 -11.82
C VAL A 57 -4.70 -8.07 -13.03
N ASN A 58 -5.12 -7.66 -14.23
CA ASN A 58 -4.35 -7.80 -15.46
C ASN A 58 -3.86 -6.43 -15.93
N ILE A 59 -2.61 -6.12 -15.60
CA ILE A 59 -1.97 -4.83 -15.91
C ILE A 59 -1.82 -4.66 -17.43
N SER A 60 -1.46 -5.72 -18.15
CA SER A 60 -1.28 -5.70 -19.60
C SER A 60 -2.59 -5.42 -20.35
N ALA A 61 -3.68 -6.06 -19.91
CA ALA A 61 -5.01 -5.85 -20.47
C ALA A 61 -5.73 -4.63 -19.89
N ARG A 62 -5.14 -3.95 -18.88
CA ARG A 62 -5.80 -2.89 -18.09
C ARG A 62 -7.16 -3.32 -17.54
N ARG A 63 -7.29 -4.57 -17.11
CA ARG A 63 -8.53 -5.13 -16.58
C ARG A 63 -8.37 -5.49 -15.11
N LEU A 64 -9.41 -5.20 -14.35
CA LEU A 64 -9.59 -5.57 -12.97
C LEU A 64 -10.87 -6.38 -12.88
N ASP A 65 -10.77 -7.66 -12.60
CA ASP A 65 -11.95 -8.47 -12.29
C ASP A 65 -12.17 -8.40 -10.78
N VAL A 66 -13.36 -7.95 -10.36
CA VAL A 66 -13.78 -7.91 -8.96
C VAL A 66 -15.15 -8.56 -8.83
N LEU A 67 -15.27 -9.57 -7.96
CA LEU A 67 -16.53 -10.25 -7.66
C LEU A 67 -17.26 -10.76 -8.93
N GLY A 68 -16.51 -11.31 -9.89
CA GLY A 68 -17.05 -11.80 -11.16
C GLY A 68 -17.28 -10.73 -12.24
N GLU A 69 -17.23 -9.44 -11.90
CA GLU A 69 -17.38 -8.32 -12.83
C GLU A 69 -16.02 -7.81 -13.33
N SER A 70 -15.90 -7.54 -14.64
CA SER A 70 -14.66 -7.04 -15.25
C SER A 70 -14.71 -5.52 -15.45
N TYR A 71 -13.82 -4.81 -14.76
CA TYR A 71 -13.64 -3.36 -14.85
C TYR A 71 -12.41 -3.02 -15.69
N ILE A 72 -12.47 -1.94 -16.48
CA ILE A 72 -11.32 -1.41 -17.21
C ILE A 72 -10.62 -0.37 -16.31
N ILE A 73 -9.37 -0.62 -15.96
CA ILE A 73 -8.56 0.29 -15.16
C ILE A 73 -7.85 1.29 -16.09
N ASP A 74 -8.12 2.57 -15.91
CA ASP A 74 -7.26 3.58 -16.49
C ASP A 74 -5.97 3.75 -15.66
N LEU A 75 -4.84 3.27 -16.19
CA LEU A 75 -3.50 3.41 -15.60
C LEU A 75 -3.12 4.89 -15.35
N SER A 76 -3.76 5.84 -16.02
CA SER A 76 -3.55 7.27 -15.80
C SER A 76 -3.93 7.70 -14.37
N LEU A 77 -4.98 7.10 -13.79
CA LEU A 77 -5.44 7.34 -12.42
C LEU A 77 -4.46 6.76 -11.40
N LEU A 78 -3.98 5.53 -11.61
CA LEU A 78 -2.96 4.89 -10.78
C LEU A 78 -1.67 5.72 -10.73
N LYS A 79 -1.20 6.22 -11.89
CA LYS A 79 -0.03 7.09 -11.95
C LYS A 79 -0.22 8.37 -11.15
N LYS A 80 -1.42 8.96 -11.16
CA LYS A 80 -1.77 10.18 -10.40
C LYS A 80 -1.82 9.91 -8.88
N ILE A 81 -2.37 8.77 -8.48
CA ILE A 81 -2.46 8.34 -7.07
C ILE A 81 -1.07 8.00 -6.52
N ILE A 82 -0.19 7.37 -7.31
CA ILE A 82 1.19 7.02 -6.94
C ILE A 82 2.12 8.25 -6.95
N LYS A 83 1.83 9.28 -7.76
CA LYS A 83 2.58 10.56 -7.72
C LYS A 83 2.23 11.41 -6.50
N ARG A 84 0.99 11.32 -6.00
CA ARG A 84 0.48 12.10 -4.85
C ARG A 84 0.94 11.69 -3.43
N PRO A 85 1.34 10.46 -3.07
CA PRO A 85 1.61 10.09 -1.69
C PRO A 85 3.02 10.54 -1.25
N VAL A 86 3.89 10.97 -2.17
CA VAL A 86 5.22 11.49 -1.82
C VAL A 86 5.16 12.96 -1.43
N SER A 87 4.27 13.75 -2.05
CA SER A 87 4.16 15.20 -1.80
C SER A 87 3.49 15.51 -0.46
N GLY A 88 2.39 14.82 -0.13
CA GLY A 88 1.65 15.05 1.14
C GLY A 88 2.42 14.61 2.39
N LEU A 89 3.26 13.57 2.28
CA LEU A 89 4.11 13.09 3.38
C LEU A 89 5.34 13.98 3.62
N LEU A 90 5.81 14.69 2.59
CA LEU A 90 6.87 15.70 2.71
C LEU A 90 6.35 17.02 3.30
N VAL A 91 5.10 17.42 3.02
CA VAL A 91 4.50 18.64 3.57
C VAL A 91 4.35 18.55 5.10
N LEU A 92 3.99 17.38 5.64
CA LEU A 92 3.91 17.18 7.10
C LEU A 92 5.27 17.15 7.82
N HIS A 93 6.38 17.05 7.08
CA HIS A 93 7.73 17.05 7.69
C HIS A 93 8.34 18.45 7.78
N ASN A 94 7.82 19.44 7.05
CA ASN A 94 8.39 20.80 7.00
C ASN A 94 7.68 21.82 7.90
N SER A 95 6.50 21.50 8.45
CA SER A 95 5.74 22.42 9.32
C SER A 95 6.13 22.37 10.81
N LYS A 96 7.19 21.64 11.19
CA LYS A 96 7.68 21.58 12.59
C LYS A 96 8.97 22.36 12.86
N PHE A 97 9.38 23.26 11.96
CA PHE A 97 10.61 24.05 12.12
C PHE A 97 10.44 25.57 12.09
N LEU A 98 9.22 26.07 12.23
CA LEU A 98 8.95 27.50 12.43
C LEU A 98 7.99 27.70 13.59
N LEU A 99 8.55 27.69 14.80
CA LEU A 99 8.19 28.51 15.96
C LEU A 99 9.21 28.25 17.07
#